data_AF-A0A5C4R1C8-F1
#
_entry.id   AF-A0A5C4R1C8-F1
#
_cell.length_a   1.000
_cell.length_b   1.000
_cell.length_c   1.000
_cell.angle_alpha   90.00
_cell.angle_beta   90.00
_cell.angle_gamma   90.00
#
_symmetry.space_group_name_H-M   'P 1'
#
loop_
_entity.id
_entity.type
_entity.pdbx_description
1 polymer ?
#
loop_
_entity_poly.entity_id
_entity_poly.type
_entity_poly.pdbx_seq_one_letter_code
_entity_poly.pdbx_strand_id
1 'polypeptide(L)'
;MTGQERLAELGLNAVKASYYLELPVEIIASACAEEEPPVWLDICLTAMEDEAEEDDDAFTYLQVGADFQGTSWSEVTARQAVPIIIEYAQRGEIMTYADLDRELRARDPERKNAGTLPKYARPLGLIGAVIDQIRSEARLKDGAVSREYDQIPPLEVIVTRGKTGMPGTGADGFLVSYLTAMGEKNVEDRLHFERKALYEKAQKSVMAYDKWGLLLSLSKK
;
A
#
# COMPACT_ATOMS: atom_id res chain seq x y z
N MET A 1 -7.49 -16.84 -28.55
CA MET A 1 -7.37 -16.80 -27.07
C MET A 1 -6.59 -15.55 -26.77
N THR A 2 -7.13 -14.67 -25.94
CA THR A 2 -6.47 -13.42 -25.58
C THR A 2 -5.26 -13.70 -24.68
N GLY A 3 -4.29 -12.77 -24.60
CA GLY A 3 -3.17 -12.91 -23.67
C GLY A 3 -3.64 -13.02 -22.22
N GLN A 4 -4.78 -12.39 -21.89
CA GLN A 4 -5.37 -12.44 -20.57
C GLN A 4 -5.98 -13.81 -20.22
N GLU A 5 -6.62 -14.48 -21.18
CA GLU A 5 -7.12 -15.85 -21.00
C GLU A 5 -5.96 -16.83 -20.78
N ARG A 6 -4.86 -16.69 -21.54
CA ARG A 6 -3.67 -17.52 -21.38
C ARG A 6 -3.00 -17.34 -20.02
N LEU A 7 -2.87 -16.09 -19.55
CA LEU A 7 -2.36 -15.84 -18.19
C LEU A 7 -3.21 -16.51 -17.11
N ALA A 8 -4.53 -16.46 -17.26
CA ALA A 8 -5.44 -17.09 -16.30
C ALA A 8 -5.31 -18.63 -16.30
N GLU A 9 -5.11 -19.27 -17.46
CA GLU A 9 -4.85 -20.73 -17.56
C GLU A 9 -3.56 -21.13 -16.84
N LEU A 10 -2.57 -20.25 -16.80
CA LEU A 10 -1.31 -20.43 -16.07
C LEU A 10 -1.39 -20.05 -14.57
N GLY A 11 -2.56 -19.63 -14.06
CA GLY A 11 -2.69 -19.14 -12.68
C GLY A 11 -2.01 -17.79 -12.43
N LEU A 12 -1.72 -17.05 -13.51
CA LEU A 12 -1.01 -15.78 -13.51
C LEU A 12 -1.96 -14.59 -13.73
N ASN A 13 -1.53 -13.42 -13.27
CA ASN A 13 -2.06 -12.12 -13.68
C ASN A 13 -0.89 -11.26 -14.20
N ALA A 14 -1.17 -10.04 -14.70
CA ALA A 14 -0.13 -9.18 -15.26
C ALA A 14 1.00 -8.86 -14.26
N VAL A 15 0.70 -8.82 -12.96
CA VAL A 15 1.68 -8.59 -11.89
C VAL A 15 2.60 -9.80 -11.73
N LYS A 16 2.04 -11.01 -11.69
CA LYS A 16 2.82 -12.25 -11.63
C LYS A 16 3.66 -12.47 -12.90
N ALA A 17 3.09 -12.18 -14.06
CA ALA A 17 3.80 -12.28 -15.34
C ALA A 17 4.94 -11.25 -15.43
N SER A 18 4.75 -10.04 -14.89
CA SER A 18 5.79 -9.01 -14.79
C SER A 18 7.03 -9.50 -14.07
N TYR A 19 6.85 -10.30 -13.03
CA TYR A 19 7.96 -10.91 -12.32
C TYR A 19 8.77 -11.87 -13.20
N TYR A 20 8.12 -12.84 -13.85
CA TYR A 20 8.82 -13.82 -14.68
C TYR A 20 9.44 -13.24 -15.95
N LEU A 21 8.74 -12.28 -16.56
CA LEU A 21 9.17 -11.69 -17.83
C LEU A 21 10.16 -10.54 -17.63
N GLU A 22 10.36 -10.09 -16.38
CA GLU A 22 11.15 -8.90 -16.03
C GLU A 22 10.72 -7.65 -16.83
N LEU A 23 9.41 -7.53 -17.08
CA LEU A 23 8.81 -6.43 -17.84
C LEU A 23 7.84 -5.62 -16.97
N PRO A 24 7.70 -4.30 -17.18
CA PRO A 24 6.70 -3.49 -16.48
C PRO A 24 5.27 -4.05 -16.59
N VAL A 25 4.53 -4.02 -15.49
CA VAL A 25 3.14 -4.52 -15.41
C VAL A 25 2.25 -3.85 -16.46
N GLU A 26 2.45 -2.56 -16.71
CA GLU A 26 1.65 -1.78 -17.66
C GLU A 26 1.84 -2.27 -19.10
N ILE A 27 3.06 -2.71 -19.45
CA ILE A 27 3.37 -3.23 -20.79
C ILE A 27 2.65 -4.57 -20.99
N ILE A 28 2.70 -5.45 -19.98
CA ILE A 28 2.04 -6.74 -20.03
C ILE A 28 0.52 -6.57 -20.03
N ALA A 29 -0.02 -5.73 -19.14
CA ALA A 29 -1.45 -5.47 -19.05
C ALA A 29 -2.00 -4.88 -20.34
N SER A 30 -1.27 -3.95 -20.98
CA SER A 30 -1.66 -3.39 -22.27
C SER A 30 -1.66 -4.46 -23.37
N ALA A 31 -0.61 -5.29 -23.45
CA ALA A 31 -0.49 -6.34 -24.45
C ALA A 31 -1.51 -7.47 -24.29
N CYS A 32 -1.88 -7.80 -23.04
CA CYS A 32 -2.90 -8.81 -22.74
C CYS A 32 -4.32 -8.34 -23.06
N ALA A 33 -4.54 -7.03 -23.11
CA ALA A 33 -5.85 -6.43 -23.41
C ALA A 33 -6.15 -6.33 -24.92
N GLU A 34 -5.18 -6.62 -25.78
CA GLU A 34 -5.36 -6.67 -27.24
C GLU A 34 -6.21 -7.90 -27.64
N GLU A 35 -6.98 -7.79 -28.73
CA GLU A 35 -7.80 -8.91 -29.24
C GLU A 35 -6.94 -10.12 -29.63
N GLU A 36 -5.75 -9.85 -30.17
CA GLU A 36 -4.70 -10.82 -30.42
C GLU A 36 -3.44 -10.37 -29.65
N PRO A 37 -2.86 -11.22 -28.79
CA PRO A 37 -1.66 -10.84 -28.06
C PRO A 37 -0.51 -10.60 -29.06
N PRO A 38 0.35 -9.60 -28.81
CA PRO A 38 1.55 -9.38 -29.60
C PRO A 38 2.41 -10.64 -29.67
N VAL A 39 3.08 -10.86 -30.81
CA VAL A 39 3.93 -12.05 -31.06
C VAL A 39 4.96 -12.31 -29.95
N TRP A 40 5.55 -11.24 -29.39
CA TRP A 40 6.51 -11.39 -28.30
C TRP A 40 5.87 -11.97 -27.03
N LEU A 41 4.65 -11.52 -26.70
CA LEU A 41 3.91 -11.99 -25.53
C LEU A 41 3.49 -13.45 -25.76
N ASP A 42 3.06 -13.77 -26.97
CA ASP A 42 2.68 -15.12 -27.38
C ASP A 42 3.83 -16.12 -27.23
N ILE A 43 5.05 -15.73 -27.64
CA ILE A 43 6.27 -16.53 -27.45
C ILE A 43 6.58 -16.70 -25.95
N CYS A 44 6.52 -15.63 -25.17
CA CYS A 44 6.77 -15.65 -23.74
C CYS A 44 5.79 -16.58 -23.00
N LEU A 45 4.50 -16.45 -23.25
CA LEU A 45 3.48 -17.28 -22.61
C LEU A 45 3.62 -18.76 -23.00
N THR A 46 4.00 -19.05 -24.24
CA THR A 46 4.26 -20.42 -24.69
C THR A 46 5.48 -21.03 -23.99
N ALA A 47 6.56 -20.26 -23.83
CA ALA A 47 7.71 -20.71 -23.06
C ALA A 47 7.36 -20.95 -21.58
N MET A 48 6.49 -20.12 -21.01
CA MET A 48 6.01 -20.28 -19.63
C MET A 48 5.10 -21.51 -19.48
N GLU A 49 4.28 -21.86 -20.47
CA GLU A 49 3.50 -23.11 -20.48
C GLU A 49 4.39 -24.36 -20.41
N ASP A 50 5.58 -24.29 -21.00
CA ASP A 50 6.55 -25.40 -21.02
C ASP A 50 7.46 -25.45 -19.77
N GLU A 51 7.69 -24.31 -19.10
CA GLU A 51 8.69 -24.16 -18.02
C GLU A 51 8.12 -23.76 -16.65
N ALA A 52 6.83 -23.43 -16.53
CA ALA A 52 6.25 -23.00 -15.25
C ALA A 52 6.20 -24.15 -14.23
N GLU A 53 7.15 -24.17 -13.30
CA GLU A 53 6.93 -24.78 -12.00
C GLU A 53 6.02 -23.85 -11.18
N GLU A 54 4.93 -24.39 -10.64
CA GLU A 54 4.08 -23.72 -9.65
C GLU A 54 4.89 -23.47 -8.37
N ASP A 55 5.69 -22.41 -8.34
CA ASP A 55 6.29 -21.88 -7.13
C ASP A 55 5.33 -20.84 -6.52
N ASP A 56 4.32 -21.33 -5.79
CA ASP A 56 3.36 -20.49 -5.08
C ASP A 56 4.05 -19.53 -4.09
N ASP A 57 5.21 -19.92 -3.55
CA ASP A 57 6.01 -19.10 -2.64
C ASP A 57 6.69 -17.94 -3.38
N ALA A 58 7.05 -18.13 -4.66
CA ALA A 58 7.55 -17.09 -5.54
C ALA A 58 6.52 -16.00 -5.88
N PHE A 59 5.28 -16.04 -5.42
CA PHE A 59 4.36 -14.89 -5.56
C PHE A 59 3.93 -14.29 -4.23
N THR A 60 4.42 -14.82 -3.12
CA THR A 60 4.04 -14.33 -1.79
C THR A 60 4.37 -12.84 -1.64
N TYR A 61 5.48 -12.36 -2.21
CA TYR A 61 5.86 -10.94 -2.18
C TYR A 61 5.05 -10.06 -3.16
N LEU A 62 4.28 -10.65 -4.08
CA LEU A 62 3.32 -9.93 -4.93
C LEU A 62 1.93 -9.87 -4.30
N GLN A 63 1.69 -10.58 -3.20
CA GLN A 63 0.44 -10.47 -2.46
C GLN A 63 0.38 -9.13 -1.74
N VAL A 64 -0.72 -8.41 -1.94
CA VAL A 64 -1.00 -7.15 -1.24
C VAL A 64 -0.86 -7.35 0.27
N GLY A 65 0.02 -6.58 0.89
CA GLY A 65 0.25 -6.65 2.34
C GLY A 65 1.21 -7.76 2.79
N ALA A 66 1.98 -8.39 1.90
CA ALA A 66 3.02 -9.36 2.27
C ALA A 66 4.10 -8.74 3.18
N ASP A 67 4.52 -7.50 2.88
CA ASP A 67 5.41 -6.68 3.72
C ASP A 67 4.84 -6.44 5.13
N PHE A 68 3.55 -6.73 5.31
CA PHE A 68 2.85 -6.58 6.57
C PHE A 68 2.87 -7.84 7.43
N GLN A 69 3.29 -9.00 6.89
CA GLN A 69 3.14 -10.32 7.51
C GLN A 69 4.37 -10.82 8.27
N GLY A 70 5.51 -10.13 8.20
CA GLY A 70 6.71 -10.60 8.88
C GLY A 70 6.66 -10.48 10.41
N THR A 71 7.69 -11.03 11.05
CA THR A 71 7.82 -11.10 12.53
C THR A 71 8.77 -10.04 13.09
N SER A 72 9.31 -9.16 12.25
CA SER A 72 10.18 -8.08 12.73
C SER A 72 9.39 -7.11 13.59
N TRP A 73 10.11 -6.40 14.47
CA TRP A 73 9.52 -5.38 15.33
C TRP A 73 8.71 -4.33 14.55
N SER A 74 9.18 -3.97 13.34
CA SER A 74 8.50 -2.94 12.54
C SER A 74 7.17 -3.42 11.98
N GLU A 75 7.13 -4.66 11.49
CA GLU A 75 5.93 -5.28 10.92
C GLU A 75 4.88 -5.52 12.00
N VAL A 76 5.28 -6.11 13.13
CA VAL A 76 4.40 -6.31 14.29
C VAL A 76 3.86 -4.97 14.80
N THR A 77 4.72 -3.95 14.89
CA THR A 77 4.29 -2.61 15.33
C THR A 77 3.33 -1.97 14.35
N ALA A 78 3.56 -2.12 13.05
CA ALA A 78 2.69 -1.58 12.03
C ALA A 78 1.30 -2.26 12.08
N ARG A 79 1.25 -3.60 12.24
CA ARG A 79 0.01 -4.37 12.39
C ARG A 79 -0.80 -3.93 13.61
N GLN A 80 -0.12 -3.76 14.75
CA GLN A 80 -0.75 -3.28 15.98
C GLN A 80 -1.18 -1.81 15.90
N ALA A 81 -0.47 -0.98 15.13
CA ALA A 81 -0.76 0.45 14.98
C ALA A 81 -1.99 0.73 14.11
N VAL A 82 -2.23 -0.06 13.05
CA VAL A 82 -3.37 0.14 12.13
C VAL A 82 -4.73 0.30 12.85
N PRO A 83 -5.17 -0.62 13.72
CA PRO A 83 -6.47 -0.47 14.37
C PRO A 83 -6.52 0.78 15.27
N ILE A 84 -5.42 1.13 15.95
CA ILE A 84 -5.33 2.33 16.78
C ILE A 84 -5.51 3.59 15.92
N ILE A 85 -4.77 3.69 14.82
CA ILE A 85 -4.77 4.87 13.96
C ILE A 85 -6.16 5.02 13.29
N ILE A 86 -6.79 3.92 12.87
CA ILE A 86 -8.16 3.94 12.32
C ILE A 86 -9.16 4.44 13.36
N GLU A 87 -9.09 3.99 14.61
CA GLU A 87 -10.00 4.47 15.66
C GLU A 87 -9.88 6.00 15.86
N TYR A 88 -8.66 6.54 15.83
CA TYR A 88 -8.43 7.98 15.88
C TYR A 88 -8.98 8.70 14.64
N ALA A 89 -8.76 8.14 13.44
CA ALA A 89 -9.32 8.68 12.20
C ALA A 89 -10.85 8.77 12.25
N GLN A 90 -11.51 7.72 12.74
CA GLN A 90 -12.96 7.65 12.87
C GLN A 90 -13.53 8.65 13.89
N ARG A 91 -12.74 9.04 14.89
CA ARG A 91 -13.10 10.14 15.82
C ARG A 91 -12.80 11.53 15.27
N GLY A 92 -12.19 11.64 14.08
CA GLY A 92 -11.75 12.91 13.51
C GLY A 92 -10.53 13.51 14.23
N GLU A 93 -9.72 12.66 14.87
CA GLU A 93 -8.60 13.08 15.71
C GLU A 93 -7.25 12.82 15.02
N ILE A 94 -6.32 13.76 15.22
CA ILE A 94 -4.90 13.58 14.90
C ILE A 94 -4.21 13.04 16.15
N MET A 95 -3.21 12.18 15.98
CA MET A 95 -2.40 11.68 17.09
C MET A 95 -0.92 12.03 16.91
N THR A 96 -0.18 12.12 18.01
CA THR A 96 1.28 12.26 17.96
C THR A 96 1.96 10.90 18.02
N TYR A 97 3.24 10.84 17.64
CA TYR A 97 4.07 9.64 17.87
C TYR A 97 4.07 9.18 19.34
N ALA A 98 3.99 10.12 20.29
CA ALA A 98 3.95 9.81 21.71
C ALA A 98 2.59 9.23 22.14
N ASP A 99 1.49 9.71 21.52
CA ASP A 99 0.17 9.12 21.72
C ASP A 99 0.13 7.70 21.17
N LEU A 100 0.68 7.47 19.98
CA LEU A 100 0.74 6.13 19.38
C LEU A 100 1.54 5.16 20.25
N ASP A 101 2.71 5.57 20.77
CA ASP A 101 3.50 4.76 21.71
C ASP A 101 2.71 4.43 22.98
N ARG A 102 1.98 5.41 23.54
CA ARG A 102 1.14 5.21 24.71
C ARG A 102 0.01 4.21 24.43
N GLU A 103 -0.71 4.36 23.33
CA GLU A 103 -1.79 3.45 22.94
C GLU A 103 -1.30 2.02 22.71
N LEU A 104 -0.16 1.86 22.03
CA LEU A 104 0.45 0.55 21.79
C LEU A 104 0.85 -0.13 23.11
N ARG A 105 1.43 0.60 24.07
CA ARG A 105 1.75 0.06 25.40
C ARG A 105 0.52 -0.21 26.26
N ALA A 106 -0.55 0.56 26.09
CA ALA A 106 -1.80 0.32 26.80
C ALA A 106 -2.47 -1.00 26.36
N ARG A 107 -2.34 -1.37 25.08
CA ARG A 107 -2.89 -2.62 24.51
C ARG A 107 -1.98 -3.83 24.71
N ASP A 108 -0.67 -3.60 24.87
CA ASP A 108 0.32 -4.65 25.12
C ASP A 108 1.26 -4.20 26.26
N PRO A 109 0.94 -4.55 27.53
CA PRO A 109 1.73 -4.12 28.68
C PRO A 109 3.17 -4.65 28.69
N GLU A 110 3.45 -5.76 28.00
CA GLU A 110 4.80 -6.35 27.88
C GLU A 110 5.67 -5.59 26.85
N ARG A 111 5.04 -4.73 26.05
CA ARG A 111 5.72 -3.87 25.07
C ARG A 111 6.62 -2.87 25.79
N LYS A 112 7.93 -3.06 25.63
CA LYS A 112 8.95 -2.10 26.07
C LYS A 112 8.82 -0.79 25.31
N ASN A 113 9.22 0.31 25.96
CA ASN A 113 9.31 1.63 25.32
C ASN A 113 10.11 1.51 24.02
N ALA A 114 9.57 2.03 22.92
CA ALA A 114 10.27 2.03 21.63
C ALA A 114 11.65 2.72 21.74
N GLY A 115 11.82 3.63 22.69
CA GLY A 115 13.05 4.39 22.94
C GLY A 115 12.95 5.75 22.28
N THR A 116 13.41 5.87 21.03
CA THR A 116 13.33 7.13 20.28
C THR A 116 12.16 7.10 19.30
N LEU A 117 11.36 8.19 19.27
CA LEU A 117 10.21 8.32 18.37
C LEU A 117 10.53 8.13 16.87
N PRO A 118 11.73 8.48 16.34
CA PRO A 118 12.12 8.13 14.97
C PRO A 118 12.03 6.64 14.63
N LYS A 119 12.04 5.73 15.60
CA LYS A 119 11.84 4.29 15.33
C LYS A 119 10.47 3.96 14.75
N TYR A 120 9.46 4.83 14.95
CA TYR A 120 8.16 4.68 14.31
C TYR A 120 8.15 5.02 12.82
N ALA A 121 9.23 5.59 12.27
CA ALA A 121 9.31 5.89 10.84
C ALA A 121 9.15 4.63 9.98
N ARG A 122 9.82 3.52 10.34
CA ARG A 122 9.74 2.27 9.56
C ARG A 122 8.36 1.61 9.65
N PRO A 123 7.75 1.40 10.85
CA PRO A 123 6.38 0.90 10.96
C PRO A 123 5.36 1.73 10.17
N LEU A 124 5.39 3.05 10.29
CA LEU A 124 4.44 3.91 9.55
C LEU A 124 4.70 3.88 8.05
N GLY A 125 5.96 3.78 7.63
CA GLY A 125 6.29 3.59 6.22
C GLY A 125 5.78 2.27 5.65
N LEU A 126 5.75 1.19 6.44
CA LEU A 126 5.13 -0.07 6.02
C LEU A 126 3.61 0.09 5.82
N ILE A 127 2.93 0.82 6.72
CA ILE A 127 1.50 1.12 6.55
C ILE A 127 1.27 1.89 5.24
N GLY A 128 2.04 2.94 4.98
CA GLY A 128 1.93 3.72 3.74
C GLY A 128 2.18 2.87 2.49
N ALA A 129 3.21 2.01 2.51
CA ALA A 129 3.53 1.12 1.40
C ALA A 129 2.40 0.13 1.10
N VAL A 130 1.82 -0.50 2.13
CA VAL A 130 0.69 -1.42 1.96
C VAL A 130 -0.54 -0.69 1.43
N ILE A 131 -0.80 0.54 1.87
CA ILE A 131 -1.91 1.35 1.34
C ILE A 131 -1.69 1.71 -0.14
N ASP A 132 -0.47 2.05 -0.53
CA ASP A 132 -0.14 2.30 -1.94
C ASP A 132 -0.26 1.02 -2.81
N GLN A 133 0.11 -0.15 -2.27
CA GLN A 133 -0.12 -1.45 -2.91
C GLN A 133 -1.62 -1.71 -3.10
N ILE A 134 -2.43 -1.56 -2.05
CA ILE A 134 -3.90 -1.70 -2.12
C ILE A 134 -4.48 -0.79 -3.20
N ARG A 135 -4.06 0.49 -3.21
CA ARG A 135 -4.57 1.48 -4.16
C ARG A 135 -4.20 1.13 -5.61
N SER A 136 -2.96 0.69 -5.83
CA SER A 136 -2.47 0.29 -7.15
C SER A 136 -3.21 -0.95 -7.66
N GLU A 137 -3.35 -1.97 -6.82
CA GLU A 137 -4.04 -3.22 -7.15
C GLU A 137 -5.53 -2.97 -7.47
N ALA A 138 -6.19 -2.10 -6.70
CA ALA A 138 -7.60 -1.73 -6.92
C ALA A 138 -7.86 -1.05 -8.27
N ARG A 139 -6.82 -0.52 -8.93
CA ARG A 139 -6.93 0.16 -10.24
C ARG A 139 -6.67 -0.76 -11.41
N LEU A 140 -6.05 -1.91 -11.17
CA LEU A 140 -5.89 -2.92 -12.20
C LEU A 140 -7.28 -3.43 -12.59
N LYS A 141 -7.47 -3.64 -13.89
CA LYS A 141 -8.74 -4.14 -14.43
C LYS A 141 -9.11 -5.50 -13.81
N ASP A 142 -8.09 -6.31 -13.55
CA ASP A 142 -8.17 -7.70 -13.09
C ASP A 142 -7.39 -7.92 -11.78
N GLY A 143 -7.24 -6.85 -11.00
CA GLY A 143 -6.58 -6.91 -9.69
C GLY A 143 -7.38 -7.71 -8.67
N ALA A 144 -6.69 -8.25 -7.68
CA ALA A 144 -7.29 -9.01 -6.58
C ALA A 144 -8.03 -8.12 -5.56
N VAL A 145 -7.82 -6.80 -5.62
CA VAL A 145 -8.44 -5.82 -4.72
C VAL A 145 -9.62 -5.15 -5.42
N SER A 146 -10.75 -5.07 -4.73
CA SER A 146 -11.95 -4.36 -5.21
C SER A 146 -11.65 -2.91 -5.59
N ARG A 147 -12.23 -2.43 -6.70
CA ARG A 147 -12.07 -1.04 -7.17
C ARG A 147 -12.48 0.00 -6.15
N GLU A 148 -13.28 -0.36 -5.15
CA GLU A 148 -13.69 0.57 -4.10
C GLU A 148 -12.55 1.07 -3.21
N TYR A 149 -11.37 0.44 -3.28
CA TYR A 149 -10.17 0.82 -2.56
C TYR A 149 -9.22 1.71 -3.40
N ASP A 150 -9.59 2.10 -4.62
CA ASP A 150 -8.74 2.90 -5.53
C ASP A 150 -8.44 4.34 -5.04
N GLN A 151 -9.17 4.77 -4.00
CA GLN A 151 -9.05 6.06 -3.32
C GLN A 151 -8.69 5.93 -1.84
N ILE A 152 -8.21 4.76 -1.38
CA ILE A 152 -7.76 4.61 0.00
C ILE A 152 -6.68 5.66 0.35
N PRO A 153 -6.92 6.52 1.37
CA PRO A 153 -6.00 7.58 1.72
C PRO A 153 -4.85 7.07 2.61
N PRO A 154 -3.69 7.75 2.63
CA PRO A 154 -2.52 7.34 3.39
C PRO A 154 -2.78 7.53 4.89
N LEU A 155 -3.08 6.45 5.59
CA LEU A 155 -3.52 6.45 6.99
C LEU A 155 -2.49 7.09 7.93
N GLU A 156 -1.21 6.88 7.68
CA GLU A 156 -0.11 7.33 8.52
C GLU A 156 0.03 8.85 8.62
N VAL A 157 -0.63 9.62 7.73
CA VAL A 157 -0.58 11.09 7.72
C VAL A 157 -1.29 11.74 8.91
N ILE A 158 -2.10 10.99 9.67
CA ILE A 158 -2.70 11.50 10.93
C ILE A 158 -1.75 11.34 12.13
N VAL A 159 -0.59 10.69 11.95
CA VAL A 159 0.43 10.56 12.99
C VAL A 159 1.47 11.67 12.83
N THR A 160 1.57 12.55 13.82
CA THR A 160 2.30 13.80 13.71
C THR A 160 3.38 13.99 14.78
N ARG A 161 4.30 14.93 14.52
CA ARG A 161 5.26 15.41 15.52
C ARG A 161 4.54 16.36 16.47
N GLY A 162 4.57 16.09 17.77
CA GLY A 162 3.86 16.90 18.77
C GLY A 162 4.21 18.39 18.77
N LYS A 163 5.45 18.77 18.40
CA LYS A 163 5.85 20.19 18.33
C LYS A 163 5.30 20.92 17.11
N THR A 164 5.17 20.25 15.96
CA THR A 164 4.82 20.91 14.69
C THR A 164 3.39 20.61 14.23
N GLY A 165 2.73 19.60 14.81
CA GLY A 165 1.44 19.09 14.33
C GLY A 165 1.50 18.51 12.92
N MET A 166 2.70 18.23 12.41
CA MET A 166 2.94 17.76 11.05
C MET A 166 3.53 16.36 11.04
N PRO A 167 3.17 15.51 10.07
CA PRO A 167 3.87 14.25 9.84
C PRO A 167 5.36 14.48 9.52
N GLY A 168 6.17 13.47 9.82
CA GLY A 168 7.58 13.45 9.41
C GLY A 168 7.75 13.49 7.89
N THR A 169 8.92 13.91 7.42
CA THR A 169 9.23 14.02 5.98
C THR A 169 9.18 12.66 5.25
N GLY A 170 9.34 11.54 5.97
CA GLY A 170 9.17 10.21 5.39
C GLY A 170 7.75 9.93 4.87
N ALA A 171 6.73 10.68 5.30
CA ALA A 171 5.36 10.55 4.80
C ALA A 171 5.11 11.36 3.51
N ASP A 172 6.08 12.18 3.07
CA ASP A 172 5.91 13.06 1.91
C ASP A 172 5.73 12.25 0.62
N GLY A 173 6.42 11.11 0.48
CA GLY A 173 6.27 10.23 -0.67
C GLY A 173 4.86 9.65 -0.81
N PHE A 174 4.28 9.16 0.29
CA PHE A 174 2.91 8.61 0.29
C PHE A 174 1.86 9.70 0.05
N LEU A 175 2.08 10.91 0.58
CA LEU A 175 1.23 12.06 0.30
C LEU A 175 1.23 12.42 -1.20
N VAL A 176 2.42 12.48 -1.81
CA VAL A 176 2.57 12.75 -3.25
C VAL A 176 1.89 11.67 -4.07
N SER A 177 2.16 10.39 -3.76
CA SER A 177 1.54 9.22 -4.39
C SER A 177 0.02 9.32 -4.36
N TYR A 178 -0.57 9.56 -3.18
CA TYR A 178 -2.01 9.70 -3.00
C TYR A 178 -2.61 10.87 -3.77
N LEU A 179 -2.06 12.08 -3.61
CA LEU A 179 -2.66 13.27 -4.24
C LEU A 179 -2.55 13.21 -5.77
N THR A 180 -1.42 12.74 -6.30
CA THR A 180 -1.25 12.49 -7.74
C THR A 180 -2.27 11.45 -8.23
N ALA A 181 -2.45 10.39 -7.45
CA ALA A 181 -3.46 9.37 -7.69
C ALA A 181 -4.90 9.91 -7.66
N MET A 182 -5.17 11.03 -6.97
CA MET A 182 -6.45 11.75 -6.97
C MET A 182 -6.54 12.84 -8.05
N GLY A 183 -5.56 12.92 -8.95
CA GLY A 183 -5.54 13.87 -10.07
C GLY A 183 -4.99 15.26 -9.73
N GLU A 184 -4.37 15.46 -8.57
CA GLU A 184 -3.65 16.69 -8.26
C GLU A 184 -2.39 16.81 -9.12
N LYS A 185 -2.10 18.04 -9.56
CA LYS A 185 -0.93 18.33 -10.41
C LYS A 185 0.19 18.96 -9.61
N ASN A 186 1.43 18.66 -10.03
CA ASN A 186 2.67 19.25 -9.49
C ASN A 186 2.75 19.18 -7.96
N VAL A 187 2.35 18.04 -7.38
CA VAL A 187 2.27 17.87 -5.93
C VAL A 187 3.66 18.00 -5.29
N GLU A 188 4.69 17.43 -5.92
CA GLU A 188 6.08 17.52 -5.45
C GLU A 188 6.55 18.97 -5.35
N ASP A 189 6.36 19.77 -6.40
CA ASP A 189 6.72 21.20 -6.41
C ASP A 189 5.97 21.98 -5.32
N ARG A 190 4.68 21.71 -5.17
CA ARG A 190 3.81 22.36 -4.19
C ARG A 190 4.16 21.96 -2.76
N LEU A 191 4.71 20.78 -2.55
CA LEU A 191 5.08 20.29 -1.22
C LEU A 191 6.04 21.26 -0.52
N HIS A 192 6.92 21.95 -1.24
CA HIS A 192 7.86 22.91 -0.66
C HIS A 192 7.20 24.12 -0.02
N PHE A 193 6.04 24.55 -0.53
CA PHE A 193 5.37 25.79 -0.12
C PHE A 193 4.04 25.54 0.60
N GLU A 194 3.35 24.46 0.24
CA GLU A 194 1.98 24.14 0.66
C GLU A 194 1.90 22.89 1.54
N ARG A 195 3.04 22.35 2.01
CA ARG A 195 3.11 21.08 2.77
C ARG A 195 1.97 20.92 3.78
N LYS A 196 1.76 21.94 4.61
CA LYS A 196 0.71 21.93 5.64
C LYS A 196 -0.69 21.75 5.06
N ALA A 197 -1.05 22.53 4.05
CA ALA A 197 -2.37 22.48 3.42
C ALA A 197 -2.62 21.13 2.72
N LEU A 198 -1.58 20.56 2.09
CA LEU A 198 -1.66 19.24 1.45
C LEU A 198 -1.89 18.13 2.48
N TYR A 199 -1.19 18.17 3.62
CA TYR A 199 -1.43 17.23 4.71
C TYR A 199 -2.81 17.40 5.33
N GLU A 200 -3.28 18.63 5.59
CA GLU A 200 -4.62 18.87 6.11
C GLU A 200 -5.70 18.30 5.18
N LYS A 201 -5.49 18.39 3.86
CA LYS A 201 -6.38 17.77 2.86
C LYS A 201 -6.37 16.24 2.94
N ALA A 202 -5.19 15.63 3.01
CA ALA A 202 -5.07 14.17 3.14
C ALA A 202 -5.66 13.66 4.47
N GLN A 203 -5.41 14.35 5.58
CA GLN A 203 -5.98 14.03 6.90
C GLN A 203 -7.51 14.07 6.88
N LYS A 204 -8.12 15.08 6.26
CA LYS A 204 -9.58 15.11 6.05
C LYS A 204 -10.08 13.92 5.23
N SER A 205 -9.32 13.49 4.23
CA SER A 205 -9.67 12.31 3.44
C SER A 205 -9.62 11.05 4.30
N VAL A 206 -8.58 10.88 5.13
CA VAL A 206 -8.46 9.77 6.08
C VAL A 206 -9.63 9.74 7.07
N MET A 207 -10.01 10.89 7.63
CA MET A 207 -11.13 10.98 8.58
C MET A 207 -12.50 10.73 7.94
N ALA A 208 -12.64 11.02 6.63
CA ALA A 208 -13.87 10.80 5.89
C ALA A 208 -13.99 9.38 5.30
N TYR A 209 -12.90 8.63 5.24
CA TYR A 209 -12.86 7.29 4.65
C TYR A 209 -13.35 6.24 5.65
N ASP A 210 -14.30 5.41 5.25
CA ASP A 210 -14.99 4.42 6.10
C ASP A 210 -14.63 2.96 5.73
N LYS A 211 -14.06 2.73 4.55
CA LYS A 211 -13.76 1.39 4.02
C LYS A 211 -12.41 0.85 4.49
N TRP A 212 -12.15 0.81 5.79
CA TRP A 212 -10.89 0.31 6.34
C TRP A 212 -10.80 -1.23 6.46
N GLY A 213 -11.87 -1.96 6.09
CA GLY A 213 -12.01 -3.39 6.34
C GLY A 213 -10.87 -4.25 5.80
N LEU A 214 -10.39 -3.97 4.58
CA LEU A 214 -9.29 -4.72 3.96
C LEU A 214 -7.98 -4.53 4.75
N LEU A 215 -7.59 -3.28 5.04
CA LEU A 215 -6.38 -2.98 5.80
C LEU A 215 -6.42 -3.62 7.21
N LEU A 216 -7.59 -3.57 7.88
CA LEU A 216 -7.81 -4.25 9.17
C LEU A 216 -7.70 -5.77 9.08
N SER A 217 -8.09 -6.38 7.95
CA SER A 217 -7.96 -7.82 7.75
C SER A 217 -6.50 -8.22 7.56
N LEU A 218 -5.73 -7.42 6.81
CA LEU A 218 -4.30 -7.63 6.58
C LEU A 218 -3.48 -7.45 7.87
N SER A 219 -3.92 -6.57 8.78
CA SER A 219 -3.22 -6.32 10.04
C SER A 219 -3.45 -7.37 11.14
N LYS A 220 -4.34 -8.35 10.93
CA LYS A 220 -4.69 -9.38 11.93
C LYS A 220 -3.92 -10.69 11.77
N LYS A 221 -3.25 -10.88 10.64
CA LYS A 221 -2.51 -12.09 10.32
C LYS A 221 -1.14 -12.12 10.99
#